data_AF-A0A7D9IL44-F1
#
_entry.id   AF-A0A7D9IL44-F1
#
_cell.length_a   1.000
_cell.length_b   1.000
_cell.length_c   1.000
_cell.angle_alpha   90.00
_cell.angle_beta   90.00
_cell.angle_gamma   90.00
#
_symmetry.space_group_name_H-M   'P 1'
#
loop_
_entity.id
_entity.type
_entity.pdbx_description
1 polymer ?
#
loop_
_entity_poly.entity_id
_entity_poly.type
_entity_poly.pdbx_seq_one_letter_code
_entity_poly.pdbx_strand_id
1 'polypeptide(L)'
;MSHWRTLKKVDEFGLNFDEQIKTWKESLEHSHNLESAVRFIQSINNEELVPTSLVGPPIITTESVSDSQIANPSFQTESLHRKYGIDENILKEKLKAKGTVEGRFNEAIIDEVMDKLRNLCNSHASYEENLKYTQMKIELSHAPGYQLTGDNVDLYVKVKHMSSTNQNSSIHWFNINAVLNRVNNNQLNNNKPIMSFLKMENSQFLPSAQDNVNILQDFIPLVSRVLVTNISALQQFKKSVVWHIPHKYTNEMKQKSTQV
;
A
#
# COMPACT_ATOMS: atom_id res chain seq x y z
N MET A 1 1.87 -12.48 44.35
CA MET A 1 0.81 -13.07 43.51
C MET A 1 0.97 -14.59 43.53
N SER A 2 -0.10 -15.39 43.61
CA SER A 2 0.03 -16.85 43.51
C SER A 2 0.35 -17.27 42.07
N HIS A 3 1.04 -18.39 41.89
CA HIS A 3 1.44 -18.92 40.57
C HIS A 3 0.23 -19.08 39.63
N TRP A 4 -0.90 -19.54 40.17
CA TRP A 4 -2.19 -19.65 39.47
C TRP A 4 -2.74 -18.31 38.98
N ARG A 5 -2.64 -17.24 39.78
CA ARG A 5 -3.08 -15.91 39.36
C ARG A 5 -2.20 -15.34 38.23
N THR A 6 -0.95 -15.75 38.15
CA THR A 6 -0.03 -15.34 37.08
C THR A 6 -0.38 -16.05 35.78
N LEU A 7 -0.60 -17.37 35.82
CA LEU A 7 -1.04 -18.15 34.64
C LEU A 7 -2.41 -17.71 34.13
N LYS A 8 -3.38 -17.48 35.02
CA LYS A 8 -4.69 -16.95 34.64
C LYS A 8 -4.61 -15.55 34.01
N LYS A 9 -3.73 -14.69 34.53
CA LYS A 9 -3.48 -13.37 33.93
C LYS A 9 -2.83 -13.50 32.54
N VAL A 10 -1.99 -14.50 32.33
CA VAL A 10 -1.39 -14.81 31.03
C VAL A 10 -2.45 -15.26 30.03
N ASP A 11 -3.39 -16.12 30.41
CA ASP A 11 -4.52 -16.51 29.55
C ASP A 11 -5.44 -15.31 29.24
N GLU A 12 -5.68 -14.45 30.25
CA GLU A 12 -6.42 -13.19 30.07
C GLU A 12 -5.72 -12.20 29.13
N PHE A 13 -4.38 -12.20 29.07
CA PHE A 13 -3.62 -11.36 28.14
C PHE A 13 -3.69 -11.85 26.69
N GLY A 14 -3.98 -13.13 26.44
CA GLY A 14 -4.09 -13.69 25.09
C GLY A 14 -5.48 -13.55 24.45
N LEU A 15 -6.52 -13.25 25.23
CA LEU A 15 -7.89 -13.10 24.73
C LEU A 15 -8.04 -11.80 23.93
N ASN A 16 -8.35 -11.92 22.64
CA ASN A 16 -8.55 -10.83 21.67
C ASN A 16 -7.34 -9.90 21.47
N PHE A 17 -6.14 -10.32 21.92
CA PHE A 17 -4.92 -9.53 21.76
C PHE A 17 -4.61 -9.25 20.29
N ASP A 18 -4.97 -10.17 19.40
CA ASP A 18 -4.67 -10.09 17.97
C ASP A 18 -5.84 -9.59 17.10
N GLU A 19 -6.96 -9.20 17.69
CA GLU A 19 -8.18 -8.81 16.95
C GLU A 19 -7.92 -7.61 16.03
N GLN A 20 -7.27 -6.56 16.54
CA GLN A 20 -6.92 -5.38 15.75
C GLN A 20 -5.93 -5.70 14.62
N ILE A 21 -4.97 -6.60 14.87
CA ILE A 21 -4.02 -7.07 13.86
C ILE A 21 -4.74 -7.87 12.78
N LYS A 22 -5.71 -8.72 13.15
CA LYS A 22 -6.54 -9.47 12.21
C LYS A 22 -7.36 -8.54 11.33
N THR A 23 -8.06 -7.56 11.90
CA THR A 23 -8.83 -6.58 11.12
C THR A 23 -7.93 -5.77 10.18
N TRP A 24 -6.74 -5.37 10.64
CA TRP A 24 -5.77 -4.69 9.79
C TRP A 24 -5.30 -5.58 8.63
N LYS A 25 -4.97 -6.85 8.92
CA LYS A 25 -4.58 -7.84 7.91
C LYS A 25 -5.68 -8.01 6.86
N GLU A 26 -6.92 -8.19 7.28
CA GLU A 26 -8.08 -8.31 6.38
C GLU A 26 -8.23 -7.07 5.49
N SER A 27 -8.04 -5.87 6.04
CA SER A 27 -8.08 -4.61 5.28
C SER A 27 -6.94 -4.51 4.24
N LEU A 28 -5.74 -5.00 4.58
CA LEU A 28 -4.62 -5.06 3.65
C LEU A 28 -4.86 -6.08 2.53
N GLU A 29 -5.34 -7.28 2.86
CA GLU A 29 -5.67 -8.31 1.88
C GLU A 29 -6.76 -7.82 0.92
N HIS A 30 -7.80 -7.15 1.45
CA HIS A 30 -8.84 -6.52 0.63
C HIS A 30 -8.26 -5.47 -0.34
N SER A 31 -7.41 -4.58 0.18
CA SER A 31 -6.75 -3.55 -0.63
C SER A 31 -5.88 -4.16 -1.75
N HIS A 32 -5.11 -5.20 -1.42
CA HIS A 32 -4.27 -5.91 -2.37
C HIS A 32 -5.10 -6.63 -3.46
N ASN A 33 -6.25 -7.19 -3.08
CA ASN A 33 -7.17 -7.82 -4.03
C ASN A 33 -7.75 -6.80 -5.01
N LEU A 34 -8.11 -5.60 -4.54
CA LEU A 34 -8.56 -4.49 -5.40
C LEU A 34 -7.47 -4.06 -6.39
N GLU A 35 -6.23 -3.88 -5.93
CA GLU A 35 -5.10 -3.52 -6.81
C GLU A 35 -4.83 -4.60 -7.86
N SER A 36 -4.88 -5.87 -7.44
CA SER A 36 -4.71 -7.02 -8.33
C SER A 36 -5.82 -7.09 -9.38
N ALA A 37 -7.06 -6.81 -9.00
CA ALA A 37 -8.19 -6.74 -9.93
C ALA A 37 -8.04 -5.60 -10.95
N VAL A 38 -7.60 -4.42 -10.53
CA VAL A 38 -7.31 -3.30 -11.45
C VAL A 38 -6.21 -3.66 -12.45
N ARG A 39 -5.10 -4.27 -12.00
CA ARG A 39 -4.03 -4.74 -12.89
C ARG A 39 -4.53 -5.81 -13.86
N PHE A 40 -5.41 -6.69 -13.40
CA PHE A 40 -6.01 -7.71 -14.24
C PHE A 40 -6.88 -7.10 -15.34
N ILE A 41 -7.73 -6.11 -15.02
CA ILE A 41 -8.52 -5.34 -15.99
C ILE A 41 -7.60 -4.64 -17.01
N GLN A 42 -6.51 -4.01 -16.56
CA GLN A 42 -5.52 -3.39 -17.45
C GLN A 42 -4.88 -4.38 -18.42
N SER A 43 -4.58 -5.60 -17.96
CA SER A 43 -3.96 -6.63 -18.80
C SER A 43 -4.85 -7.05 -19.97
N ILE A 44 -6.17 -7.11 -19.76
CA ILE A 44 -7.15 -7.46 -20.80
C ILE A 44 -7.31 -6.32 -21.80
N ASN A 45 -7.35 -5.07 -21.32
CA ASN A 45 -7.48 -3.90 -22.19
C ASN A 45 -6.26 -3.72 -23.11
N ASN A 46 -5.06 -4.06 -22.63
CA ASN A 46 -3.82 -3.96 -23.43
C ASN A 46 -3.69 -5.07 -24.49
N GLU A 47 -4.38 -6.21 -24.35
CA GLU A 47 -4.38 -7.29 -25.33
C GLU A 47 -5.22 -6.96 -26.59
N GLU A 48 -6.12 -5.97 -26.54
CA GLU A 48 -6.93 -5.53 -27.69
C GLU A 48 -6.20 -4.56 -28.65
N LEU A 49 -4.97 -4.13 -28.33
CA LEU A 49 -4.20 -3.15 -29.12
C LEU A 49 -3.18 -3.74 -30.10
N VAL A 50 -3.14 -5.07 -30.29
CA VAL A 50 -2.34 -5.69 -31.37
C VAL A 50 -3.25 -5.86 -32.59
N PRO A 51 -3.13 -5.05 -33.67
CA PRO A 51 -3.95 -5.27 -34.84
C PRO A 51 -3.46 -6.54 -35.52
N THR A 52 -4.32 -7.56 -35.55
CA THR A 52 -4.19 -8.68 -36.47
C THR A 52 -4.30 -8.11 -37.89
N SER A 53 -3.17 -7.78 -38.50
CA SER A 53 -3.10 -7.36 -39.89
C SER A 53 -3.47 -8.54 -40.79
N LEU A 54 -4.76 -8.63 -41.14
CA LEU A 54 -5.25 -9.48 -42.22
C LEU A 54 -5.54 -8.62 -43.45
N VAL A 55 -4.84 -9.02 -44.51
CA VAL A 55 -4.85 -8.53 -45.88
C VAL A 55 -6.27 -8.53 -46.46
N GLY A 56 -6.69 -7.40 -47.05
CA GLY A 56 -7.88 -7.30 -47.91
C GLY A 56 -7.92 -5.96 -48.67
N PRO A 57 -8.22 -5.93 -49.98
CA PRO A 57 -8.03 -4.76 -50.86
C PRO A 57 -9.15 -3.71 -50.75
N PRO A 58 -8.92 -2.47 -51.22
CA PRO A 58 -9.76 -1.33 -50.89
C PRO A 58 -11.04 -1.29 -51.74
N ILE A 59 -12.18 -1.05 -51.10
CA ILE A 59 -13.42 -0.66 -51.79
C ILE A 59 -13.65 0.82 -51.54
N ILE A 60 -13.72 1.57 -52.64
CA ILE A 60 -14.09 2.98 -52.76
C ILE A 60 -15.61 3.08 -52.82
N THR A 61 -16.23 4.03 -52.08
CA THR A 61 -17.42 4.84 -52.49
C THR A 61 -17.77 5.84 -51.36
N THR A 62 -17.51 7.14 -51.54
CA THR A 62 -18.40 8.25 -51.97
C THR A 62 -19.43 8.74 -50.94
N GLU A 63 -19.29 10.03 -50.59
CA GLU A 63 -20.16 10.85 -49.75
C GLU A 63 -21.55 11.10 -50.35
N SER A 64 -22.57 11.25 -49.50
CA SER A 64 -23.67 12.19 -49.74
C SER A 64 -24.30 12.69 -48.43
N VAL A 65 -24.53 14.01 -48.41
CA VAL A 65 -25.11 14.85 -47.35
C VAL A 65 -26.61 15.01 -47.63
N SER A 66 -27.48 15.04 -46.61
CA SER A 66 -28.69 15.90 -46.54
C SER A 66 -29.45 15.79 -45.20
N ASP A 67 -29.50 16.93 -44.52
CA ASP A 67 -30.60 17.65 -43.83
C ASP A 67 -31.48 17.09 -42.70
N SER A 68 -31.46 17.92 -41.65
CA SER A 68 -32.20 18.11 -40.39
C SER A 68 -33.72 17.92 -40.38
N GLN A 69 -34.26 17.40 -39.26
CA GLN A 69 -35.48 17.92 -38.60
C GLN A 69 -35.44 17.76 -37.06
N ILE A 70 -35.95 18.77 -36.37
CA ILE A 70 -36.04 18.94 -34.91
C ILE A 70 -37.41 18.46 -34.40
N ALA A 71 -37.46 17.63 -33.36
CA ALA A 71 -38.64 17.47 -32.48
C ALA A 71 -38.24 17.00 -31.06
N ASN A 72 -39.02 17.44 -30.08
CA ASN A 72 -38.78 17.56 -28.63
C ASN A 72 -38.73 16.23 -27.81
N PRO A 73 -38.30 16.29 -26.52
CA PRO A 73 -37.67 15.17 -25.80
C PRO A 73 -38.70 14.27 -25.12
N SER A 74 -38.73 13.01 -25.50
CA SER A 74 -39.31 11.93 -24.70
C SER A 74 -38.21 11.29 -23.87
N PHE A 75 -38.35 11.37 -22.54
CA PHE A 75 -37.61 10.58 -21.57
C PHE A 75 -37.72 9.10 -21.94
N GLN A 76 -36.68 8.55 -22.55
CA GLN A 76 -36.46 7.13 -22.67
C GLN A 76 -35.01 6.85 -22.31
N THR A 77 -34.85 5.89 -21.40
CA THR A 77 -33.61 5.28 -20.94
C THR A 77 -32.69 4.92 -22.11
N GLU A 78 -31.80 5.82 -22.49
CA GLU A 78 -30.71 5.50 -23.42
C GLU A 78 -29.66 4.68 -22.67
N SER A 79 -29.57 3.42 -23.07
CA SER A 79 -28.56 2.49 -22.60
C SER A 79 -27.15 3.01 -22.92
N LEU A 80 -26.22 2.72 -22.00
CA LEU A 80 -24.79 3.05 -22.00
C LEU A 80 -24.00 2.61 -23.25
N HIS A 81 -24.64 2.06 -24.28
CA HIS A 81 -24.01 1.51 -25.49
C HIS A 81 -23.25 2.52 -26.35
N ARG A 82 -23.44 3.83 -26.17
CA ARG A 82 -22.80 4.83 -27.05
C ARG A 82 -21.61 5.59 -26.47
N LYS A 83 -21.15 5.33 -25.23
CA LYS A 83 -20.15 6.21 -24.59
C LYS A 83 -18.74 5.64 -24.42
N TYR A 84 -18.54 4.32 -24.33
CA TYR A 84 -17.21 3.78 -23.95
C TYR A 84 -16.72 2.50 -24.65
N GLY A 85 -17.41 2.01 -25.69
CA GLY A 85 -16.85 0.98 -26.61
C GLY A 85 -16.48 -0.39 -26.01
N ILE A 86 -16.70 -0.63 -24.72
CA ILE A 86 -16.54 -1.93 -24.08
C ILE A 86 -17.82 -2.21 -23.30
N ASP A 87 -18.60 -3.19 -23.75
CA ASP A 87 -19.76 -3.68 -23.02
C ASP A 87 -19.26 -4.30 -21.70
N GLU A 88 -19.74 -3.78 -20.58
CA GLU A 88 -19.39 -4.25 -19.24
C GLU A 88 -19.65 -5.76 -19.09
N ASN A 89 -20.68 -6.30 -19.75
CA ASN A 89 -20.97 -7.71 -19.74
C ASN A 89 -19.92 -8.51 -20.53
N ILE A 90 -19.46 -7.97 -21.67
CA ILE A 90 -18.38 -8.59 -22.45
C ILE A 90 -17.07 -8.56 -21.67
N LEU A 91 -16.78 -7.45 -20.98
CA LEU A 91 -15.59 -7.34 -20.14
C LEU A 91 -15.66 -8.32 -18.96
N LYS A 92 -16.80 -8.43 -18.27
CA LYS A 92 -17.00 -9.40 -17.19
C LYS A 92 -16.88 -10.84 -17.67
N GLU A 93 -17.45 -11.18 -18.82
CA GLU A 93 -17.30 -12.52 -19.42
C GLU A 93 -15.84 -12.83 -19.78
N LYS A 94 -15.09 -11.86 -20.33
CA LYS A 94 -13.65 -12.00 -20.60
C LYS A 94 -12.83 -12.14 -19.31
N LEU A 95 -13.12 -11.32 -18.30
CA LEU A 95 -12.49 -11.38 -16.98
C LEU A 95 -12.77 -12.74 -16.32
N LYS A 96 -13.99 -13.25 -16.43
CA LYS A 96 -14.40 -14.56 -15.91
C LYS A 96 -13.70 -15.70 -16.63
N ALA A 97 -13.65 -15.66 -17.97
CA ALA A 97 -12.97 -16.67 -18.76
C ALA A 97 -11.46 -16.73 -18.45
N LYS A 98 -10.77 -15.58 -18.45
CA LYS A 98 -9.33 -15.51 -18.18
C LYS A 98 -9.01 -15.76 -16.70
N GLY A 99 -9.82 -15.23 -15.79
CA GLY A 99 -9.59 -15.35 -14.35
C GLY A 99 -9.93 -16.73 -13.79
N THR A 100 -10.83 -17.50 -14.42
CA THR A 100 -11.08 -18.91 -14.09
C THR A 100 -9.90 -19.79 -14.47
N VAL A 101 -9.23 -19.48 -15.58
CA VAL A 101 -8.02 -20.19 -16.03
C VAL A 101 -6.82 -19.88 -15.12
N GLU A 102 -6.72 -18.65 -14.62
CA GLU A 102 -5.60 -18.20 -13.76
C GLU A 102 -5.86 -18.40 -12.25
N GLY A 103 -7.07 -18.80 -11.85
CA GLY A 103 -7.46 -18.94 -10.44
C GLY A 103 -7.53 -17.61 -9.67
N ARG A 104 -7.76 -16.49 -10.37
CA ARG A 104 -7.70 -15.11 -9.83
C ARG A 104 -9.03 -14.37 -9.85
N PHE A 105 -10.09 -14.99 -10.33
CA PHE A 105 -11.40 -14.35 -10.44
C PHE A 105 -12.13 -14.31 -9.10
N ASN A 106 -12.36 -13.11 -8.57
CA ASN A 106 -13.29 -12.86 -7.47
C ASN A 106 -14.34 -11.85 -7.94
N GLU A 107 -15.55 -12.35 -8.19
CA GLU A 107 -16.66 -11.58 -8.77
C GLU A 107 -17.01 -10.34 -7.94
N ALA A 108 -17.07 -10.49 -6.61
CA ALA A 108 -17.40 -9.39 -5.70
C ALA A 108 -16.36 -8.25 -5.72
N ILE A 109 -15.07 -8.60 -5.79
CA ILE A 109 -13.98 -7.61 -5.86
C ILE A 109 -13.98 -6.89 -7.20
N ILE A 110 -14.25 -7.62 -8.29
CA ILE A 110 -14.33 -7.03 -9.63
C ILE A 110 -15.52 -6.08 -9.73
N ASP A 111 -16.68 -6.47 -9.19
CA ASP A 111 -17.85 -5.60 -9.13
C ASP A 111 -17.57 -4.33 -8.33
N GLU A 112 -16.88 -4.43 -7.19
CA GLU A 112 -16.48 -3.25 -6.40
C GLU A 112 -15.55 -2.32 -7.19
N VAL A 113 -14.58 -2.85 -7.94
CA VAL A 113 -13.70 -2.03 -8.79
C VAL A 113 -14.50 -1.35 -9.90
N MET A 114 -15.44 -2.06 -10.53
CA MET A 114 -16.30 -1.50 -11.57
C MET A 114 -17.24 -0.41 -11.02
N ASP A 115 -17.76 -0.57 -9.80
CA ASP A 115 -18.52 0.47 -9.12
C ASP A 115 -17.67 1.71 -8.80
N LYS A 116 -16.43 1.51 -8.33
CA LYS A 116 -15.50 2.62 -8.11
C LYS A 116 -15.16 3.34 -9.41
N LEU A 117 -14.94 2.61 -10.50
CA LEU A 117 -14.75 3.19 -11.82
C LEU A 117 -15.97 4.02 -12.23
N ARG A 118 -17.19 3.47 -12.14
CA ARG A 118 -18.43 4.18 -12.46
C ARG A 118 -18.58 5.49 -11.69
N ASN A 119 -18.32 5.46 -10.39
CA ASN A 119 -18.51 6.60 -9.50
C ASN A 119 -17.41 7.68 -9.64
N LEU A 120 -16.21 7.30 -10.10
CA LEU A 120 -15.06 8.20 -10.23
C LEU A 120 -14.83 8.69 -11.66
N CYS A 121 -15.52 8.12 -12.65
CA CYS A 121 -15.40 8.49 -14.06
C CYS A 121 -15.82 9.94 -14.31
N ASN A 122 -14.89 10.75 -14.84
CA ASN A 122 -15.22 12.06 -15.38
C ASN A 122 -15.82 11.89 -16.78
N SER A 123 -16.91 12.60 -17.08
CA SER A 123 -17.65 12.50 -18.35
C SER A 123 -16.84 12.85 -19.61
N HIS A 124 -15.63 13.38 -19.45
CA HIS A 124 -14.74 13.87 -20.51
C HIS A 124 -13.38 13.13 -20.57
N ALA A 125 -13.10 12.19 -19.67
CA ALA A 125 -11.82 11.47 -19.62
C ALA A 125 -11.93 10.09 -20.31
N SER A 126 -10.81 9.60 -20.87
CA SER A 126 -10.76 8.27 -21.49
C SER A 126 -10.93 7.16 -20.45
N TYR A 127 -11.30 5.94 -20.89
CA TYR A 127 -11.38 4.78 -19.99
C TYR A 127 -10.03 4.49 -19.31
N GLU A 128 -8.93 4.61 -20.04
CA GLU A 128 -7.58 4.41 -19.52
C GLU A 128 -7.22 5.45 -18.45
N GLU A 129 -7.60 6.72 -18.64
CA GLU A 129 -7.39 7.78 -17.67
C GLU A 129 -8.22 7.57 -16.40
N ASN A 130 -9.48 7.17 -16.54
CA ASN A 130 -10.36 6.85 -15.42
C ASN A 130 -9.86 5.61 -14.65
N LEU A 131 -9.32 4.62 -15.35
CA LEU A 131 -8.72 3.42 -14.75
C LEU A 131 -7.46 3.76 -13.96
N LYS A 132 -6.58 4.59 -14.51
CA LYS A 132 -5.38 5.08 -13.82
C LYS A 132 -5.72 5.93 -12.60
N TYR A 133 -6.73 6.79 -12.70
CA TYR A 133 -7.22 7.59 -11.57
C TYR A 133 -7.81 6.71 -10.46
N THR A 134 -8.57 5.68 -10.84
CA THR A 134 -9.14 4.71 -9.90
C THR A 134 -8.05 3.90 -9.21
N GLN A 135 -7.04 3.47 -9.96
CA GLN A 135 -5.85 2.82 -9.41
C GLN A 135 -5.16 3.69 -8.36
N MET A 136 -4.89 4.95 -8.70
CA MET A 136 -4.26 5.90 -7.77
C MET A 136 -5.11 6.11 -6.50
N LYS A 137 -6.44 6.18 -6.63
CA LYS A 137 -7.34 6.29 -5.48
C LYS A 137 -7.33 5.05 -4.59
N ILE A 138 -7.26 3.86 -5.17
CA ILE A 138 -7.14 2.60 -4.44
C ILE A 138 -5.82 2.58 -3.67
N GLU A 139 -4.70 2.88 -4.33
CA GLU A 139 -3.36 2.96 -3.71
C GLU A 139 -3.35 3.95 -2.53
N LEU A 140 -3.93 5.14 -2.70
CA LEU A 140 -4.05 6.14 -1.62
C LEU A 140 -4.96 5.68 -0.46
N SER A 141 -5.88 4.76 -0.72
CA SER A 141 -6.81 4.23 0.28
C SER A 141 -6.29 3.03 1.06
N HIS A 142 -5.11 2.47 0.72
CA HIS A 142 -4.62 1.31 1.47
C HIS A 142 -4.43 1.65 2.95
N ALA A 143 -4.77 0.68 3.79
CA ALA A 143 -4.55 0.77 5.22
C ALA A 143 -3.09 1.15 5.52
N PRO A 144 -2.85 1.96 6.57
CA PRO A 144 -1.51 2.30 6.96
C PRO A 144 -0.74 1.02 7.32
N GLY A 145 0.54 0.99 6.95
CA GLY A 145 1.43 -0.12 7.31
C GLY A 145 1.76 -0.14 8.80
N TYR A 146 2.25 -1.28 9.28
CA TYR A 146 2.80 -1.41 10.63
C TYR A 146 4.24 -1.90 10.55
N GLN A 147 5.07 -1.38 11.44
CA GLN A 147 6.37 -1.94 11.75
C GLN A 147 6.21 -2.99 12.84
N LEU A 148 6.54 -4.24 12.52
CA LEU A 148 6.55 -5.33 13.48
C LEU A 148 7.92 -5.39 14.15
N THR A 149 7.91 -5.38 15.48
CA THR A 149 9.11 -5.63 16.30
C THR A 149 8.80 -6.78 17.24
N GLY A 150 9.75 -7.66 17.46
CA GLY A 150 9.54 -8.77 18.39
C GLY A 150 10.81 -9.23 19.06
N ASP A 151 10.63 -9.87 20.21
CA ASP A 151 11.70 -10.41 21.04
C ASP A 151 11.27 -11.71 21.73
N ASN A 152 12.23 -12.58 22.02
CA ASN A 152 11.99 -13.82 22.75
C ASN A 152 11.80 -13.52 24.24
N VAL A 153 10.78 -14.14 24.84
CA VAL A 153 10.53 -14.09 26.28
C VAL A 153 10.59 -15.52 26.81
N ASP A 154 11.77 -15.87 27.31
CA ASP A 154 12.02 -17.17 27.91
C ASP A 154 11.90 -17.08 29.44
N LEU A 155 11.06 -17.93 30.02
CA LEU A 155 10.89 -18.03 31.46
C LEU A 155 11.16 -19.46 31.92
N TYR A 156 12.17 -19.60 32.77
CA TYR A 156 12.47 -20.88 33.43
C TYR A 156 11.92 -20.88 34.86
N VAL A 157 10.99 -21.80 35.13
CA VAL A 157 10.37 -21.95 36.45
C VAL A 157 10.98 -23.16 37.15
N LYS A 158 11.67 -22.87 38.26
CA LYS A 158 12.21 -23.90 39.14
C LYS A 158 11.18 -24.32 40.18
N VAL A 159 10.96 -25.61 40.33
CA VAL A 159 10.15 -26.15 41.42
C VAL A 159 10.98 -26.26 42.69
N LYS A 160 10.36 -25.96 43.85
CA LYS A 160 11.06 -26.04 45.15
C LYS A 160 11.43 -27.48 45.53
N HIS A 161 10.57 -28.43 45.18
CA HIS A 161 10.81 -29.86 45.37
C HIS A 161 10.45 -30.57 44.06
N MET A 162 11.46 -31.16 43.42
CA MET A 162 11.30 -31.86 42.15
C MET A 162 10.82 -33.29 42.41
N SER A 163 9.75 -33.70 41.71
CA SER A 163 9.23 -35.07 41.72
C SER A 163 8.94 -35.51 40.30
N SER A 164 8.70 -36.80 40.07
CA SER A 164 8.30 -37.31 38.75
C SER A 164 7.06 -36.61 38.18
N THR A 165 6.18 -36.12 39.04
CA THR A 165 4.94 -35.41 38.69
C THR A 165 5.06 -33.89 38.71
N ASN A 166 6.14 -33.34 39.24
CA ASN A 166 6.36 -31.89 39.38
C ASN A 166 7.82 -31.55 39.05
N GLN A 167 8.04 -31.15 37.80
CA GLN A 167 9.35 -30.86 37.22
C GLN A 167 9.53 -29.36 36.99
N ASN A 168 10.77 -28.93 36.80
CA ASN A 168 11.02 -27.57 36.30
C ASN A 168 10.36 -27.41 34.92
N SER A 169 9.85 -26.23 34.63
CA SER A 169 9.27 -25.92 33.33
C SER A 169 10.05 -24.79 32.66
N SER A 170 10.19 -24.90 31.35
CA SER A 170 10.67 -23.82 30.49
C SER A 170 9.51 -23.35 29.64
N ILE A 171 9.27 -22.05 29.65
CA ILE A 171 8.20 -21.39 28.91
C ILE A 171 8.89 -20.52 27.87
N HIS A 172 8.56 -20.74 26.60
CA HIS A 172 9.15 -20.04 25.47
C HIS A 172 8.05 -19.23 24.77
N TRP A 173 8.14 -17.92 24.87
CA TRP A 173 7.21 -17.01 24.21
C TRP A 173 7.95 -16.09 23.25
N PHE A 174 7.19 -15.52 22.32
CA PHE A 174 7.65 -14.47 21.44
C PHE A 174 6.72 -13.28 21.59
N ASN A 175 7.26 -12.17 22.07
CA ASN A 175 6.52 -10.93 22.20
C ASN A 175 6.57 -10.20 20.85
N ILE A 176 5.42 -9.91 20.26
CA ILE A 176 5.31 -9.12 19.03
C ILE A 176 4.60 -7.81 19.36
N ASN A 177 5.14 -6.70 18.88
CA ASN A 177 4.56 -5.38 18.96
C ASN A 177 4.45 -4.77 17.56
N ALA A 178 3.25 -4.35 17.17
CA ALA A 178 2.99 -3.68 15.91
C ALA A 178 2.89 -2.17 16.14
N VAL A 179 3.78 -1.40 15.51
CA VAL A 179 3.78 0.07 15.59
C VAL A 179 3.25 0.64 14.29
N LEU A 180 2.20 1.46 14.36
CA LEU A 180 1.60 2.09 13.19
C LEU A 180 2.58 3.03 12.48
N ASN A 181 2.72 2.89 11.16
CA ASN A 181 3.50 3.81 10.33
C ASN A 181 2.79 5.16 10.25
N ARG A 182 3.41 6.22 10.80
CA ARG A 182 2.89 7.60 10.77
C ARG A 182 2.91 8.22 9.38
N VAL A 183 3.89 7.83 8.58
CA VAL A 183 4.05 8.30 7.21
C VAL A 183 3.66 7.14 6.30
N ASN A 184 2.58 7.36 5.55
CA ASN A 184 2.13 6.39 4.56
C ASN A 184 2.94 6.56 3.27
N ASN A 185 3.54 5.46 2.82
CA ASN A 185 4.38 5.40 1.62
C ASN A 185 3.66 4.80 0.42
N ASN A 186 2.33 4.65 0.45
CA ASN A 186 1.56 4.09 -0.66
C ASN A 186 1.77 4.80 -2.01
N GLN A 187 2.18 6.07 -2.00
CA GLN A 187 2.48 6.84 -3.20
C GLN A 187 3.85 6.49 -3.82
N LEU A 188 4.70 5.77 -3.11
CA LEU A 188 6.04 5.41 -3.58
C LEU A 188 5.92 4.22 -4.53
N ASN A 189 6.42 4.41 -5.76
CA ASN A 189 6.44 3.36 -6.76
C ASN A 189 7.40 2.24 -6.35
N ASN A 190 6.88 1.03 -6.15
CA ASN A 190 7.66 -0.18 -5.86
C ASN A 190 7.56 -1.23 -6.98
N ASN A 191 7.18 -0.82 -8.20
CA ASN A 191 6.85 -1.78 -9.25
C ASN A 191 8.08 -2.52 -9.79
N LYS A 192 9.22 -1.83 -9.94
CA LYS A 192 10.45 -2.39 -10.52
C LYS A 192 11.69 -1.67 -10.00
N PRO A 193 12.85 -2.37 -9.88
CA PRO A 193 14.13 -1.71 -9.70
C PRO A 193 14.39 -0.69 -10.80
N ILE A 194 14.97 0.46 -10.43
CA ILE A 194 15.27 1.56 -11.36
C ILE A 194 16.27 1.11 -12.44
N MET A 195 17.20 0.21 -12.08
CA MET A 195 18.23 -0.33 -12.96
C MET A 195 18.63 -1.75 -12.54
N SER A 196 19.09 -2.57 -13.48
CA SER A 196 19.73 -3.85 -13.18
C SER A 196 21.05 -3.63 -12.47
N PHE A 197 21.30 -4.41 -11.40
CA PHE A 197 22.57 -4.37 -10.66
C PHE A 197 23.80 -4.54 -11.56
N LEU A 198 23.72 -5.39 -12.59
CA LEU A 198 24.83 -5.64 -13.52
C LEU A 198 25.16 -4.44 -14.42
N LYS A 199 24.26 -3.45 -14.51
CA LYS A 199 24.43 -2.24 -15.33
C LYS A 199 24.71 -0.98 -14.49
N MET A 200 24.69 -1.10 -13.17
CA MET A 200 24.89 0.02 -12.26
C MET A 200 26.37 0.25 -12.04
N GLU A 201 26.84 1.45 -12.36
CA GLU A 201 28.21 1.85 -12.08
C GLU A 201 28.41 2.10 -10.57
N ASN A 202 29.58 1.76 -10.03
CA ASN A 202 29.88 1.99 -8.60
C ASN A 202 29.72 3.45 -8.19
N SER A 203 29.98 4.40 -9.10
CA SER A 203 29.82 5.84 -8.83
C SER A 203 28.38 6.27 -8.63
N GLN A 204 27.39 5.49 -9.08
CA GLN A 204 25.97 5.75 -8.85
C GLN A 204 25.49 5.20 -7.50
N PHE A 205 26.22 4.23 -6.95
CA PHE A 205 25.92 3.64 -5.65
C PHE A 205 26.56 4.40 -4.50
N LEU A 206 27.75 4.98 -4.73
CA LEU A 206 28.46 5.74 -3.71
C LEU A 206 27.87 7.15 -3.53
N PRO A 207 27.93 7.72 -2.31
CA PRO A 207 27.50 9.09 -2.08
C PRO A 207 28.18 10.06 -3.04
N SER A 208 27.38 10.87 -3.73
CA SER A 208 27.89 11.94 -4.58
C SER A 208 28.57 13.03 -3.76
N ALA A 209 29.30 13.93 -4.42
CA ALA A 209 29.85 15.12 -3.77
C ALA A 209 28.74 15.95 -3.07
N GLN A 210 27.56 16.03 -3.68
CA GLN A 210 26.41 16.72 -3.08
C GLN A 210 25.86 15.98 -1.86
N ASP A 211 25.80 14.64 -1.90
CA ASP A 211 25.37 13.84 -0.74
C ASP A 211 26.32 14.03 0.44
N ASN A 212 27.63 14.07 0.18
CA ASN A 212 28.62 14.35 1.22
C ASN A 212 28.44 15.75 1.83
N VAL A 213 28.14 16.76 1.01
CA VAL A 213 27.81 18.11 1.51
C VAL A 213 26.55 18.08 2.37
N ASN A 214 25.50 17.38 1.94
CA ASN A 214 24.25 17.26 2.67
C ASN A 214 24.45 16.53 4.01
N ILE A 215 25.19 15.42 4.02
CA ILE A 215 25.55 14.67 5.22
C ILE A 215 26.32 15.56 6.21
N LEU A 216 27.26 16.37 5.72
CA LEU A 216 27.99 17.32 6.57
C LEU A 216 27.05 18.36 7.18
N GLN A 217 26.09 18.88 6.42
CA GLN A 217 25.07 19.80 6.94
C GLN A 217 24.22 19.14 8.03
N ASP A 218 23.84 17.87 7.86
CA ASP A 218 23.08 17.11 8.85
C ASP A 218 23.89 16.83 10.13
N PHE A 219 25.22 16.71 10.04
CA PHE A 219 26.08 16.54 11.21
C PHE A 219 26.24 17.79 12.05
N ILE A 220 26.16 18.99 11.47
CA ILE A 220 26.29 20.27 12.21
C ILE A 220 25.39 20.31 13.46
N PRO A 221 24.07 20.08 13.37
CA PRO A 221 23.21 20.10 14.55
C PRO A 221 23.53 18.96 15.53
N LEU A 222 23.97 17.78 15.06
CA LEU A 222 24.33 16.66 15.94
C LEU A 222 25.57 16.98 16.78
N VAL A 223 26.64 17.43 16.12
CA VAL A 223 27.89 17.82 16.79
C VAL A 223 27.65 19.00 17.72
N SER A 224 26.87 19.99 17.29
CA SER A 224 26.50 21.15 18.13
C SER A 224 25.82 20.72 19.44
N ARG A 225 24.93 19.71 19.41
CA ARG A 225 24.30 19.16 20.63
C ARG A 225 25.35 18.57 21.58
N VAL A 226 26.27 17.77 21.05
CA VAL A 226 27.34 17.15 21.85
C VAL A 226 28.24 18.20 22.48
N LEU A 227 28.67 19.21 21.70
CA LEU A 227 29.55 20.28 22.18
C LEU A 227 28.89 21.09 23.30
N VAL A 228 27.65 21.55 23.10
CA VAL A 228 26.94 22.36 24.11
C VAL A 228 26.57 21.55 25.35
N THR A 229 26.34 20.24 25.22
CA THR A 229 26.02 19.37 26.36
C THR A 229 27.26 19.09 27.22
N ASN A 230 28.42 18.87 26.59
CA ASN A 230 29.62 18.39 27.28
C ASN A 230 30.65 19.50 27.60
N ILE A 231 30.63 20.63 26.91
CA ILE A 231 31.60 21.72 27.12
C ILE A 231 30.91 22.89 27.81
N SER A 232 31.23 23.10 29.10
CA SER A 232 30.58 24.13 29.93
C SER A 232 30.64 25.54 29.33
N ALA A 233 31.75 25.92 28.70
CA ALA A 233 31.91 27.23 28.05
C ALA A 233 30.93 27.47 26.88
N LEU A 234 30.40 26.40 26.28
CA LEU A 234 29.47 26.47 25.15
C LEU A 234 27.99 26.35 25.57
N GLN A 235 27.70 26.14 26.86
CA GLN A 235 26.32 25.99 27.36
C GLN A 235 25.44 27.21 27.13
N GLN A 236 26.04 28.40 27.04
CA GLN A 236 25.32 29.64 26.70
C GLN A 236 24.58 29.55 25.35
N PHE A 237 25.04 28.70 24.43
CA PHE A 237 24.43 28.51 23.11
C PHE A 237 23.28 27.49 23.08
N LYS A 238 22.89 26.91 24.23
CA LYS A 238 21.85 25.86 24.31
C LYS A 238 20.51 26.25 23.69
N LYS A 239 20.14 27.53 23.75
CA LYS A 239 18.91 28.04 23.14
C LYS A 239 18.98 28.12 21.61
N SER A 240 20.17 28.19 21.04
CA SER A 240 20.40 28.31 19.59
C SER A 240 20.61 26.95 18.90
N VAL A 241 20.81 25.87 19.66
CA VAL A 241 21.02 24.53 19.12
C VAL A 241 19.70 23.91 18.65
N VAL A 242 19.70 23.43 17.41
CA VAL A 242 18.58 22.67 16.84
C VAL A 242 18.59 21.24 17.37
N TRP A 243 17.64 20.91 18.24
CA TRP A 243 17.49 19.57 18.83
C TRP A 243 16.79 18.54 17.93
N HIS A 244 15.88 19.00 17.07
CA HIS A 244 15.20 18.15 16.10
C HIS A 244 15.49 18.67 14.70
N ILE A 245 16.15 17.87 13.86
CA ILE A 245 16.42 18.24 12.47
C ILE A 245 15.06 18.30 11.77
N PRO A 246 14.66 19.46 11.21
CA PRO A 246 13.38 19.59 10.54
C PRO A 246 13.39 18.75 9.27
N HIS A 247 12.33 18.00 9.05
CA HIS A 247 12.10 17.23 7.83
C HIS A 247 10.61 17.33 7.44
N LYS A 248 10.30 16.95 6.20
CA LYS A 248 8.93 17.05 5.62
C LYS A 248 7.84 16.46 6.52
N TYR A 249 8.16 15.40 7.26
CA TYR A 249 7.23 14.64 8.10
C TYR A 249 7.38 14.89 9.61
N THR A 250 7.97 16.03 10.00
CA THR A 250 8.27 16.30 11.40
C THR A 250 7.00 16.37 12.26
N ASN A 251 5.88 16.86 11.72
CA ASN A 251 4.65 17.00 12.50
C ASN A 251 4.00 15.64 12.80
N GLU A 252 4.10 14.72 11.86
CA GLU A 252 3.60 13.35 11.92
C GLU A 252 4.48 12.49 12.83
N MET A 253 5.81 12.59 12.67
CA MET A 253 6.78 11.81 13.44
C MET A 253 6.94 12.29 14.89
N LYS A 254 6.50 13.52 15.22
CA LYS A 254 6.45 14.03 16.60
C LYS A 254 5.31 13.42 17.42
N GLN A 255 4.31 12.82 16.79
CA GLN A 255 3.16 12.26 17.50
C GLN A 255 3.56 10.98 18.25
N LYS A 256 3.02 10.78 19.46
CA LYS A 256 3.25 9.56 20.26
C LYS A 256 2.86 8.32 19.45
N SER A 257 3.70 7.28 19.39
CA SER A 257 3.41 6.05 18.63
C SER A 257 2.12 5.36 19.07
N THR A 258 1.37 4.82 18.10
CA THR A 258 0.22 3.94 18.34
C THR A 258 0.71 2.50 18.21
N GLN A 259 0.53 1.73 19.28
CA GLN A 259 0.86 0.31 19.36
C GLN A 259 -0.44 -0.50 19.30
N VAL A 260 -0.38 -1.64 18.64
CA VAL A 260 -1.47 -2.59 18.47
C VAL A 260 -0.97 -3.97 18.86
#